data_AF-A0A382B899-F1
#
_entry.id   AF-A0A382B899-F1
#
_cell.length_a   1.000
_cell.length_b   1.000
_cell.length_c   1.000
_cell.angle_alpha   90.00
_cell.angle_beta   90.00
_cell.angle_gamma   90.00
#
_symmetry.space_group_name_H-M   'P 1'
#
loop_
_entity.id
_entity.type
_entity.pdbx_description
1 polymer ?
#
loop_
_entity_poly.entity_id
_entity_poly.type
_entity_poly.pdbx_seq_one_letter_code
_entity_poly.pdbx_strand_id
1 'polypeptide(L)' 'MELEPPSGSPDNPLTSKQLKEKFRDCAAHALRPASTSSVEKMIALILDTEVMDDSRELTNLSIPRVD' A
#
# COMPACT_ATOMS: atom_id res chain seq x y z
N MET A 1 -27.03 -7.13 -22.26
CA MET A 1 -26.01 -6.10 -22.00
C MET A 1 -24.87 -6.82 -21.33
N GLU A 2 -23.70 -6.82 -21.95
CA GLU A 2 -22.49 -7.31 -21.29
C GLU A 2 -21.99 -6.22 -20.35
N LEU A 3 -21.59 -6.62 -19.14
CA LEU A 3 -21.02 -5.71 -18.16
C LEU A 3 -19.53 -5.55 -18.47
N GLU A 4 -19.02 -4.33 -18.37
CA GLU A 4 -17.59 -4.07 -18.41
C GLU A 4 -16.87 -4.92 -17.34
N PRO A 5 -15.62 -5.36 -17.59
CA PRO A 5 -14.86 -6.12 -16.61
C PRO A 5 -14.73 -5.34 -15.29
N PRO A 6 -14.82 -6.02 -14.13
CA PRO A 6 -14.81 -5.35 -12.85
C PRO A 6 -13.46 -4.65 -12.60
N SER A 7 -13.51 -3.51 -11.91
CA SER A 7 -12.31 -2.76 -11.51
C SER A 7 -11.36 -3.63 -10.69
N GLY A 8 -10.10 -3.69 -11.11
CA GLY A 8 -9.06 -4.53 -10.52
C GLY A 8 -8.91 -5.91 -11.15
N SER A 9 -9.73 -6.28 -12.14
CA SER A 9 -9.49 -7.47 -12.96
C SER A 9 -8.28 -7.28 -13.89
N PRO A 10 -7.67 -8.37 -14.42
CA PRO A 10 -6.61 -8.25 -15.42
C PRO A 10 -7.02 -7.44 -16.66
N ASP A 11 -8.30 -7.52 -17.05
CA ASP A 11 -8.86 -6.82 -18.21
C ASP A 11 -9.31 -5.37 -17.90
N ASN A 12 -9.36 -4.99 -16.62
CA ASN A 12 -9.64 -3.62 -16.15
C ASN A 12 -8.82 -3.32 -14.87
N PRO A 13 -7.48 -3.21 -14.97
CA PRO A 13 -6.61 -3.11 -13.80
C PRO A 13 -6.70 -1.72 -13.14
N LEU A 14 -6.43 -1.68 -11.84
CA LEU A 14 -6.30 -0.41 -11.13
C LEU A 14 -5.02 0.31 -11.55
N THR A 15 -5.11 1.62 -11.72
CA THR A 15 -3.94 2.49 -11.89
C THR A 15 -3.10 2.52 -10.62
N SER A 16 -1.80 2.84 -10.74
CA SER A 16 -0.94 3.01 -9.56
C SER A 16 -1.46 4.06 -8.59
N LYS A 17 -2.15 5.11 -9.09
CA LYS A 17 -2.80 6.12 -8.24
C LYS A 17 -3.91 5.49 -7.39
N GLN A 18 -4.80 4.72 -8.01
CA GLN A 18 -5.89 4.03 -7.29
C GLN A 18 -5.36 2.99 -6.31
N LEU A 19 -4.28 2.27 -6.65
CA LEU A 19 -3.63 1.33 -5.73
C LEU A 19 -3.04 2.04 -4.50
N LYS A 20 -2.39 3.19 -4.69
CA LYS A 20 -1.88 4.03 -3.58
C LYS A 20 -3.02 4.53 -2.69
N GLU A 21 -4.10 5.03 -3.29
CA GLU A 21 -5.29 5.48 -2.55
C GLU A 21 -5.91 4.34 -1.75
N LYS A 22 -6.11 3.16 -2.36
CA LYS A 22 -6.59 1.95 -1.70
C LYS A 22 -5.68 1.53 -0.54
N PHE A 23 -4.36 1.59 -0.72
CA PHE A 23 -3.40 1.24 0.33
C PHE A 23 -3.51 2.18 1.54
N ARG A 24 -3.60 3.50 1.30
CA ARG A 24 -3.78 4.50 2.37
C ARG A 24 -5.07 4.29 3.13
N ASP A 25 -6.17 4.04 2.42
CA ASP A 25 -7.48 3.79 3.01
C ASP A 25 -7.45 2.54 3.91
N CYS A 26 -6.90 1.43 3.41
CA CYS A 26 -6.73 0.21 4.20
C CYS A 26 -5.85 0.44 5.44
N ALA A 27 -4.73 1.16 5.30
CA ALA A 27 -3.81 1.42 6.40
C ALA A 27 -4.43 2.31 7.50
N ALA A 28 -5.26 3.28 7.12
CA ALA A 28 -6.00 4.13 8.06
C ALA A 28 -7.04 3.35 8.87
N HIS A 29 -7.58 2.27 8.29
CA HIS A 29 -8.59 1.42 8.91
C HIS A 29 -8.06 0.13 9.55
N ALA A 30 -6.73 -0.03 9.65
CA ALA A 30 -6.13 -1.16 10.35
C ALA A 30 -6.41 -1.12 11.87
N LEU A 31 -6.43 -2.29 12.53
CA LEU A 31 -6.63 -2.40 13.98
C LEU A 31 -5.62 -1.55 14.78
N ARG A 32 -4.40 -1.40 14.25
CA ARG A 32 -3.36 -0.52 14.76
C ARG A 32 -2.78 0.27 13.58
N PRO A 33 -3.32 1.46 13.29
CA PRO A 33 -2.90 2.24 12.13
C PRO A 33 -1.43 2.64 12.22
N ALA A 34 -0.70 2.49 11.13
CA ALA A 34 0.62 3.10 10.98
C ALA A 34 0.47 4.62 10.83
N SER A 35 1.50 5.38 11.20
CA SER A 35 1.50 6.82 10.95
C SER A 35 1.45 7.11 9.45
N THR A 36 0.88 8.26 9.06
CA THR A 36 0.84 8.69 7.65
C THR A 36 2.23 8.70 7.02
N SER A 37 3.25 9.14 7.76
CA SER A 37 4.64 9.15 7.27
C SER A 37 5.19 7.74 7.06
N SER A 38 4.85 6.77 7.92
CA SER A 38 5.20 5.37 7.70
C SER A 38 4.49 4.80 6.48
N VAL A 39 3.20 5.11 6.29
CA VAL A 39 2.42 4.68 5.12
C VAL A 39 3.03 5.19 3.81
N GLU A 40 3.40 6.47 3.74
CA GLU A 40 4.05 7.01 2.53
C GLU A 40 5.42 6.36 2.26
N LYS A 41 6.21 6.09 3.30
CA LYS A 41 7.49 5.36 3.15
C LYS A 41 7.28 3.92 2.69
N MET A 42 6.27 3.22 3.21
CA MET A 42 5.92 1.86 2.75
C MET A 42 5.54 1.88 1.27
N ILE A 43 4.70 2.84 0.85
CA ILE A 43 4.32 2.99 -0.57
C ILE A 43 5.55 3.23 -1.45
N ALA A 44 6.49 4.08 -1.01
CA ALA A 44 7.72 4.34 -1.76
C ALA A 44 8.57 3.08 -1.93
N LEU A 45 8.84 2.35 -0.84
CA LEU A 45 9.65 1.13 -0.85
C LEU A 45 9.00 -0.02 -1.64
N ILE A 46 7.67 -0.14 -1.63
CA ILE A 46 6.94 -1.17 -2.38
C ILE A 46 6.99 -0.91 -3.89
N LEU A 47 6.95 0.35 -4.31
CA LEU A 47 6.96 0.72 -5.73
C LEU A 47 8.36 0.71 -6.33
N ASP A 48 9.38 0.89 -5.50
CA ASP A 48 10.77 0.86 -5.88
C ASP A 48 11.54 -0.01 -4.90
N THR A 49 11.44 -1.33 -5.08
CA THR A 49 12.07 -2.30 -4.18
C THR A 49 13.59 -2.33 -4.30
N GLU A 50 14.13 -1.85 -5.41
CA GLU A 50 15.58 -1.83 -5.68
C GLU A 50 16.31 -0.79 -4.82
N VAL A 51 15.59 0.22 -4.29
CA VAL A 51 16.18 1.21 -3.37
C VAL A 51 16.17 0.75 -1.91
N MET A 52 15.55 -0.39 -1.60
CA MET A 52 15.52 -0.96 -0.25
C MET A 52 16.77 -1.83 -0.03
N ASP A 53 17.64 -1.42 0.89
CA ASP A 53 18.85 -2.18 1.24
C ASP A 53 18.48 -3.41 2.08
N ASP A 54 17.52 -3.25 3.00
CA ASP A 54 17.06 -4.34 3.86
C ASP A 54 15.53 -4.42 3.94
N SER A 55 14.98 -5.60 3.64
CA SER A 55 13.53 -5.89 3.79
C SER A 55 12.94 -5.60 5.19
N ARG A 56 13.78 -5.54 6.22
CA ARG A 56 13.39 -5.12 7.58
C ARG A 56 12.91 -3.67 7.62
N GLU A 57 13.35 -2.81 6.71
CA GLU A 57 12.88 -1.43 6.60
C GLU A 57 11.35 -1.37 6.40
N LEU A 58 10.82 -2.16 5.47
CA LEU A 58 9.38 -2.26 5.23
C LEU A 58 8.65 -2.88 6.44
N THR A 59 9.22 -3.94 7.01
CA THR A 59 8.61 -4.63 8.16
C THR A 59 8.50 -3.70 9.37
N ASN A 60 9.55 -2.94 9.68
CA ASN A 60 9.58 -2.01 10.80
C ASN A 60 8.57 -0.85 10.65
N LEU A 61 8.25 -0.45 9.42
CA LEU A 61 7.23 0.58 9.15
C LEU A 61 5.80 0.05 9.35
N SER A 62 5.60 -1.26 9.19
CA SER A 62 4.30 -1.93 9.30
C SER A 62 3.92 -2.32 10.74
N ILE A 63 4.88 -2.29 11.66
CA ILE A 63 4.67 -2.65 13.06
C ILE A 63 4.32 -1.37 13.85
N PRO A 64 3.18 -1.33 14.55
CA PRO A 64 2.85 -0.26 15.48
C PRO A 64 3.89 -0.22 16.59
N ARG A 65 4.47 0.95 16.86
CA ARG A 65 5.32 1.12 18.05
C ARG A 65 4.44 0.94 19.28
N VAL A 66 4.79 -0.05 20.09
CA VAL A 66 4.22 -0.23 21.42
C VAL A 66 5.09 0.60 22.34
N ASP A 67 4.57 1.73 22.77
CA ASP A 67 5.16 2.52 23.86
C ASP A 67 4.96 1.79 25.20
#